data_AF-A0A6N4XJ46-F1
#
_entry.id   AF-A0A6N4XJ46-F1
#
_cell.length_a   1.000
_cell.length_b   1.000
_cell.length_c   1.000
_cell.angle_alpha   90.00
_cell.angle_beta   90.00
_cell.angle_gamma   90.00
#
_symmetry.space_group_name_H-M   'P 1'
#
loop_
_entity.id
_entity.type
_entity.pdbx_description
1 polymer ?
#
loop_
_entity_poly.entity_id
_entity_poly.type
_entity_poly.pdbx_seq_one_letter_code
_entity_poly.pdbx_strand_id
1 'polypeptide(L)'
;MTGKKEFTVTVYMQNRTGVLNRVSIIFSRRRVNIESLNVTSSEMPGIKKVVFVLSEAEEAMRKIIRQIEKQIDVLQVYHHINSPVSAIVSNN
;
A
#
# COMPACT_ATOMS: atom_id res chain seq x y z
N MET A 1 6.07 -21.05 -9.43
CA MET A 1 4.90 -20.45 -8.79
C MET A 1 5.38 -19.38 -7.82
N THR A 2 5.29 -18.11 -8.18
CA THR A 2 5.70 -17.03 -7.27
C THR A 2 4.62 -16.87 -6.21
N GLY A 3 4.89 -17.31 -4.99
CA GLY A 3 3.95 -17.21 -3.87
C GLY A 3 3.56 -15.75 -3.61
N LYS A 4 2.35 -15.54 -3.07
CA LYS A 4 1.96 -14.23 -2.55
C LYS A 4 2.87 -13.87 -1.38
N LYS A 5 3.26 -12.60 -1.31
CA LYS A 5 4.01 -12.04 -0.19
C LYS A 5 3.16 -10.92 0.42
N GLU A 6 3.30 -10.70 1.72
CA GLU A 6 2.68 -9.57 2.41
C GLU A 6 3.47 -8.29 2.11
N PHE A 7 2.77 -7.22 1.78
CA PHE A 7 3.34 -5.91 1.50
C PHE A 7 2.70 -4.86 2.37
N THR A 8 3.54 -3.96 2.88
CA THR A 8 3.10 -2.68 3.43
C THR A 8 3.33 -1.60 2.38
N VAL A 9 2.26 -0.95 1.92
CA VAL A 9 2.28 0.13 0.93
C VAL A 9 1.90 1.44 1.61
N THR A 10 2.81 2.39 1.65
CA THR A 10 2.57 3.75 2.16
C THR A 10 2.39 4.71 0.99
N VAL A 11 1.28 5.43 0.97
CA VAL A 11 0.93 6.42 -0.05
C VAL A 11 0.80 7.79 0.61
N TYR A 12 1.54 8.76 0.11
CA TYR A 12 1.39 10.18 0.44
C TYR A 12 0.54 10.84 -0.64
N MET A 13 -0.59 11.42 -0.25
CA MET A 13 -1.57 11.97 -1.19
C MET A 13 -2.18 13.27 -0.69
N GLN A 14 -2.69 14.09 -1.61
CA GLN A 14 -3.39 15.33 -1.25
C GLN A 14 -4.68 15.02 -0.48
N ASN A 15 -4.97 15.83 0.54
CA ASN A 15 -6.17 15.74 1.35
C ASN A 15 -7.36 16.36 0.63
N ARG A 16 -7.82 15.69 -0.44
CA ARG A 16 -8.98 16.10 -1.25
C ARG A 16 -10.00 14.98 -1.33
N THR A 17 -11.26 15.36 -1.46
CA THR A 17 -12.39 14.43 -1.60
C THR A 17 -12.15 13.49 -2.79
N GLY A 18 -12.35 12.19 -2.58
CA GLY A 18 -12.27 11.16 -3.62
C GLY A 18 -10.86 10.68 -3.98
N VAL A 19 -9.79 11.30 -3.48
CA VAL A 19 -8.40 10.81 -3.72
C VAL A 19 -8.20 9.41 -3.14
N LEU A 20 -8.57 9.22 -1.86
CA LEU A 20 -8.50 7.90 -1.21
C LEU A 20 -9.30 6.85 -1.99
N ASN A 21 -10.53 7.18 -2.39
CA ASN A 21 -11.40 6.25 -3.10
C ASN A 21 -10.79 5.81 -4.44
N ARG A 22 -10.22 6.75 -5.22
CA ARG A 22 -9.52 6.41 -6.47
C ARG A 22 -8.35 5.46 -6.24
N VAL A 23 -7.57 5.68 -5.18
CA VAL A 23 -6.47 4.77 -4.80
C VAL A 23 -7.02 3.41 -4.39
N SER A 24 -8.05 3.36 -3.54
CA SER A 24 -8.69 2.10 -3.11
C SER A 24 -9.24 1.27 -4.27
N ILE A 25 -9.85 1.91 -5.27
CA ILE A 25 -10.39 1.25 -6.47
C ILE A 25 -9.31 0.53 -7.28
N ILE A 26 -8.06 1.00 -7.27
CA ILE A 26 -6.93 0.35 -7.95
C ILE A 26 -6.71 -1.06 -7.38
N PHE A 27 -6.84 -1.25 -6.06
CA PHE A 27 -6.74 -2.55 -5.41
C PHE A 27 -7.97 -3.41 -5.71
N SER A 28 -9.18 -2.88 -5.49
CA SER A 28 -10.43 -3.63 -5.66
C SER A 28 -10.64 -4.13 -7.10
N ARG A 29 -10.31 -3.33 -8.12
CA ARG A 29 -10.43 -3.75 -9.54
C ARG A 29 -9.51 -4.91 -9.91
N ARG A 30 -8.45 -5.14 -9.14
CA ARG A 30 -7.52 -6.27 -9.33
C ARG A 30 -7.83 -7.45 -8.42
N ARG A 31 -8.96 -7.41 -7.69
CA ARG A 31 -9.36 -8.42 -6.69
C ARG A 31 -8.29 -8.65 -5.64
N VAL A 32 -7.54 -7.61 -5.31
CA VAL A 32 -6.53 -7.65 -4.24
C VAL A 32 -7.26 -7.53 -2.91
N ASN A 33 -6.98 -8.44 -1.99
CA ASN A 33 -7.52 -8.39 -0.65
C ASN A 33 -6.66 -7.45 0.21
N ILE A 34 -7.25 -6.37 0.69
CA ILE A 34 -6.60 -5.47 1.64
C ILE A 34 -6.83 -6.03 3.04
N GLU A 35 -5.76 -6.33 3.75
CA GLU A 35 -5.81 -6.85 5.12
C GLU A 35 -6.00 -5.73 6.13
N SER A 36 -5.35 -4.59 5.91
CA SER A 36 -5.59 -3.38 6.71
C SER A 36 -5.35 -2.11 5.92
N LEU A 37 -6.01 -1.03 6.37
CA LEU A 37 -5.85 0.32 5.85
C LEU A 37 -5.84 1.28 7.03
N ASN A 38 -4.81 2.12 7.10
CA ASN A 38 -4.68 3.18 8.10
C ASN A 38 -4.48 4.53 7.43
N VAL A 39 -5.21 5.55 7.87
CA VAL A 39 -5.07 6.93 7.37
C VAL A 39 -4.60 7.80 8.53
N THR A 40 -3.50 8.51 8.32
CA THR A 40 -2.96 9.47 9.29
C THR A 40 -2.71 10.82 8.62
N SER A 41 -2.72 11.88 9.44
CA SER A 41 -2.23 13.19 8.98
C SER A 41 -0.72 13.12 8.77
N SER A 42 -0.23 13.79 7.72
CA SER A 42 1.20 14.02 7.50
C SER A 42 1.65 15.27 8.29
N GLU A 43 2.95 15.39 8.52
CA GLU A 43 3.59 16.63 9.01
C GLU A 43 3.40 17.80 8.05
N MET A 44 3.14 17.52 6.76
CA MET A 44 2.89 18.55 5.75
C MET A 44 1.39 18.89 5.69
N PRO A 45 1.02 20.18 5.85
CA PRO A 45 -0.37 20.61 5.71
C PRO A 45 -0.98 20.20 4.38
N GLY A 46 -2.21 19.70 4.41
CA GLY A 46 -2.93 19.29 3.21
C GLY A 46 -2.50 17.95 2.63
N ILE A 47 -1.57 17.21 3.25
CA ILE A 47 -1.18 15.86 2.84
C ILE A 47 -1.66 14.81 3.86
N LYS A 48 -2.12 13.67 3.35
CA LYS A 48 -2.45 12.48 4.13
C LYS A 48 -1.47 11.37 3.82
N LYS A 49 -1.10 10.62 4.86
CA LYS A 49 -0.37 9.36 4.75
C LYS A 49 -1.39 8.23 4.87
N VAL A 50 -1.41 7.34 3.90
CA VAL A 50 -2.25 6.14 3.91
C VAL A 50 -1.35 4.92 3.86
N VAL A 51 -1.57 3.97 4.76
CA VAL A 51 -0.82 2.72 4.81
C VAL A 51 -1.78 1.58 4.53
N PHE A 52 -1.48 0.78 3.52
CA PHE A 52 -2.21 -0.43 3.17
C PHE A 52 -1.33 -1.64 3.50
N VAL A 53 -1.91 -2.67 4.10
CA VAL A 53 -1.27 -3.99 4.23
C VAL A 53 -2.08 -4.97 3.39
N LEU A 54 -1.40 -5.74 2.52
CA LEU A 54 -2.05 -6.67 1.61
C LEU A 54 -1.08 -7.74 1.10
N SER A 55 -1.61 -8.90 0.72
CA SER A 55 -0.83 -10.02 0.20
C SER A 55 -1.02 -10.21 -1.30
N GLU A 56 0.07 -10.16 -2.08
CA GLU A 56 0.00 -10.36 -3.53
C GLU A 56 1.30 -10.87 -4.17
N ALA A 57 1.25 -11.33 -5.42
CA ALA A 57 2.47 -11.68 -6.15
C ALA A 57 3.30 -10.42 -6.46
N GLU A 58 4.63 -10.52 -6.34
CA GLU A 58 5.54 -9.37 -6.50
C GLU A 58 5.38 -8.65 -7.84
N GLU A 59 5.17 -9.39 -8.93
CA GLU A 59 4.93 -8.78 -10.25
C GLU A 59 3.63 -7.98 -10.32
N ALA A 60 2.56 -8.50 -9.70
CA ALA A 60 1.27 -7.84 -9.62
C ALA A 60 1.37 -6.59 -8.74
N MET A 61 2.09 -6.68 -7.61
CA MET A 61 2.39 -5.52 -6.76
C MET A 61 3.10 -4.42 -7.54
N ARG A 62 4.18 -4.72 -8.28
CA ARG A 62 4.87 -3.72 -9.11
C ARG A 62 3.93 -3.01 -10.08
N LYS A 63 2.96 -3.72 -10.67
CA LYS A 63 1.94 -3.12 -11.56
C LYS A 63 0.95 -2.24 -10.80
N ILE A 64 0.61 -2.59 -9.56
CA ILE A 64 -0.26 -1.79 -8.69
C ILE A 64 0.43 -0.49 -8.30
N ILE A 65 1.66 -0.56 -7.78
CA ILE A 65 2.43 0.63 -7.36
C ILE A 65 2.56 1.64 -8.50
N ARG A 66 2.97 1.18 -9.69
CA ARG A 66 3.08 2.02 -10.90
C ARG A 66 1.76 2.69 -11.31
N GLN A 67 0.62 2.17 -10.90
CA GLN A 67 -0.69 2.73 -11.24
C GLN A 67 -1.17 3.74 -10.20
N ILE A 68 -0.75 3.56 -8.95
CA ILE A 68 -0.95 4.53 -7.87
C ILE A 68 -0.07 5.76 -8.12
N GLU A 69 1.20 5.57 -8.50
CA GLU A 69 2.14 6.65 -8.83
C GLU A 69 1.67 7.55 -9.99
N LYS A 70 0.80 7.04 -10.87
CA LYS A 70 0.21 7.81 -11.98
C LYS A 70 -0.95 8.71 -11.57
N GLN A 71 -1.46 8.57 -10.35
CA GLN A 71 -2.55 9.42 -9.87
C GLN A 71 -2.02 10.82 -9.58
N ILE A 72 -2.63 11.85 -10.18
CA ILE A 72 -2.20 13.25 -10.08
C ILE A 72 -2.08 13.72 -8.61
N ASP A 73 -2.99 13.27 -7.75
CA ASP A 73 -3.04 13.68 -6.34
C ASP A 73 -2.17 12.79 -5.43
N VAL A 74 -1.43 11.82 -5.98
CA VAL A 74 -0.44 11.02 -5.25
C VAL A 74 0.93 11.67 -5.42
N LEU A 75 1.56 12.00 -4.29
CA LEU A 75 2.87 12.64 -4.28
C LEU A 75 3.99 11.59 -4.23
N GLN A 76 3.78 10.53 -3.46
CA GLN A 76 4.80 9.51 -3.28
C GLN A 76 4.20 8.18 -2.84
N VAL A 77 4.83 7.09 -3.28
CA VAL A 77 4.48 5.74 -2.87
C VAL A 77 5.74 5.02 -2.41
N TYR A 78 5.66 4.39 -1.24
CA TYR A 78 6.67 3.49 -0.70
C TYR A 78 6.05 2.12 -0.51
N HIS A 79 6.82 1.06 -0.74
CA HIS A 79 6.37 -0.30 -0.45
C HIS A 79 7.54 -1.15 0.05
N HIS A 80 7.27 -2.05 1.00
CA HIS A 80 8.22 -3.06 1.43
C HIS A 80 7.51 -4.39 1.64
N ILE A 81 8.25 -5.48 1.44
CA ILE A 81 7.80 -6.84 1.75
C ILE A 81 7.94 -7.03 3.25
N ASN A 82 6.87 -7.44 3.92
CA ASN A 82 6.95 -7.84 5.31
C ASN A 82 7.62 -9.23 5.33
N SER A 83 8.83 -9.30 5.89
CA SER A 83 9.47 -10.59 6.12
C SER A 83 8.72 -11.28 7.27
N PRO A 84 8.36 -12.57 7.15
CA PRO A 84 7.75 -13.29 8.25
C PRO A 84 8.66 -13.21 9.48
N VAL A 85 8.11 -12.74 10.61
CA VAL A 85 8.81 -12.56 11.89
C VAL A 85 9.19 -13.92 12.53
N SER A 86 8.86 -15.04 11.89
CA SER A 86 9.13 -16.40 12.38
C SER A 86 10.62 -16.77 12.52
N ALA A 87 11.56 -15.88 12.23
CA ALA A 87 12.99 -16.10 12.44
C ALA A 87 13.51 -15.68 13.84
N ILE A 88 12.68 -15.04 14.69
CA ILE A 88 13.17 -14.43 15.95
C ILE A 88 12.71 -15.21 17.21
N VAL A 89 11.78 -16.16 17.10
CA VAL A 89 11.17 -16.83 18.28
C VAL A 89 11.51 -18.33 18.38
N SER A 90 12.69 -18.75 17.93
CA SER A 90 13.18 -20.14 18.10
C SER A 90 14.37 -20.29 19.05
N ASN A 91 14.58 -19.33 19.95
CA ASN A 91 15.55 -19.50 21.02
C ASN A 91 14.92 -19.13 22.38
N ASN A 92 14.23 -20.11 22.96
CA ASN A 92 14.12 -20.27 24.40
C ASN A 92 13.87 -21.74 24.72
#